data_AF-A0A9E2G740-F1
#
_entry.id   AF-A0A9E2G740-F1
#
_cell.length_a   1.000
_cell.length_b   1.000
_cell.length_c   1.000
_cell.angle_alpha   90.00
_cell.angle_beta   90.00
_cell.angle_gamma   90.00
#
_symmetry.space_group_name_H-M   'P 1'
#
loop_
_entity.id
_entity.type
_entity.pdbx_description
1 polymer ?
#
loop_
_entity_poly.entity_id
_entity_poly.type
_entity_poly.pdbx_seq_one_letter_code
_entity_poly.pdbx_strand_id
1 'polypeptide(L)'
;MQKKDHKHQFVMLKTFIVLLKALGWFVLVGGLAAAIEAMIMPQIFDRFGLLNIYNSTWLLALAILIGAVLYTMIFFALAEAVGAFLSLEKNMRKMHELLDKK
;
A
#
# COMPACT_ATOMS: atom_id res chain seq x y z
N MET A 1 -12.67 -7.12 37.92
CA MET A 1 -13.18 -7.01 36.53
C MET A 1 -12.62 -5.74 35.88
N GLN A 2 -11.47 -5.82 35.21
CA GLN A 2 -10.93 -4.70 34.44
C GLN A 2 -11.54 -4.71 33.03
N LYS A 3 -12.50 -3.82 32.77
CA LYS A 3 -12.85 -3.41 31.41
C LYS A 3 -11.69 -2.56 30.88
N LYS A 4 -10.63 -3.21 30.38
CA LYS A 4 -9.55 -2.50 29.70
C LYS A 4 -10.10 -1.86 28.43
N ASP A 5 -9.72 -0.62 28.20
CA ASP A 5 -10.03 0.23 27.06
C ASP A 5 -9.78 -0.46 25.71
N HIS A 6 -10.83 -0.94 25.03
CA HIS A 6 -10.72 -1.48 23.66
C HIS A 6 -11.06 -0.42 22.59
N LYS A 7 -11.44 0.80 23.00
CA LYS A 7 -11.81 1.89 22.08
C LYS A 7 -10.61 2.42 21.30
N HIS A 8 -9.40 2.31 21.87
CA HIS A 8 -8.14 2.73 21.23
C HIS A 8 -7.58 1.73 20.21
N GLN A 9 -7.95 0.44 20.31
CA GLN A 9 -7.30 -0.62 19.53
C GLN A 9 -7.59 -0.51 18.02
N PHE A 10 -8.76 0.02 17.65
CA PHE A 10 -9.14 0.24 16.25
C PHE A 10 -8.60 1.52 15.63
N VAL A 11 -8.10 2.47 16.42
CA VAL A 11 -7.60 3.76 15.91
C VAL A 11 -6.27 3.55 15.20
N MET A 12 -5.35 2.77 15.78
CA MET A 12 -4.07 2.43 15.14
C MET A 12 -4.27 1.68 13.82
N LEU A 13 -5.20 0.74 13.76
CA LEU A 13 -5.52 -0.02 12.55
C LEU A 13 -6.12 0.86 11.45
N LYS A 14 -6.98 1.84 11.80
CA LYS A 14 -7.46 2.85 10.84
C LYS A 14 -6.33 3.73 10.31
N THR A 15 -5.45 4.20 11.19
CA THR A 15 -4.27 4.98 10.79
C THR A 15 -3.35 4.16 9.89
N PHE A 16 -3.18 2.87 10.19
CA PHE A 16 -2.40 1.95 9.37
C PHE A 16 -2.96 1.78 7.96
N ILE A 17 -4.29 1.66 7.79
CA ILE A 17 -4.94 1.65 6.48
C ILE A 17 -4.63 2.93 5.69
N VAL A 18 -4.73 4.09 6.34
CA VAL A 18 -4.42 5.38 5.69
C VAL A 18 -2.94 5.43 5.28
N LEU A 19 -2.04 4.96 6.15
CA LEU A 19 -0.61 4.91 5.89
C LEU A 19 -0.27 3.98 4.73
N LEU A 20 -0.89 2.79 4.63
CA LEU A 20 -0.73 1.89 3.49
C LEU A 20 -1.18 2.55 2.18
N LYS A 21 -2.32 3.25 2.17
CA LYS A 21 -2.79 3.97 0.99
C LYS A 21 -1.84 5.12 0.60
N ALA A 22 -1.32 5.85 1.59
CA ALA A 22 -0.35 6.91 1.36
C ALA A 22 0.96 6.35 0.77
N LEU A 23 1.44 5.21 1.27
CA LEU A 23 2.60 4.50 0.69
C LEU A 23 2.32 4.04 -0.73
N GLY A 24 1.12 3.51 -1.02
CA GLY A 24 0.72 3.15 -2.38
C GLY A 24 0.80 4.34 -3.33
N TRP A 25 0.24 5.49 -2.97
CA TRP A 25 0.34 6.71 -3.77
C TRP A 25 1.78 7.21 -3.90
N PHE A 26 2.56 7.16 -2.84
CA PHE A 26 3.97 7.55 -2.87
C PHE A 26 4.76 6.68 -3.85
N VAL A 27 4.53 5.37 -3.86
CA VAL A 27 5.17 4.44 -4.80
C VAL A 27 4.73 4.71 -6.23
N LEU A 28 3.45 5.01 -6.46
CA LEU A 28 2.96 5.33 -7.81
C LEU A 28 3.58 6.60 -8.36
N VAL A 29 3.54 7.69 -7.59
CA VAL A 29 4.07 9.00 -7.99
C VAL A 29 5.60 8.94 -8.11
N GLY A 30 6.27 8.29 -7.15
CA GLY A 30 7.72 8.09 -7.18
C GLY A 30 8.15 7.22 -8.37
N GLY A 31 7.38 6.18 -8.69
CA GLY A 31 7.63 5.32 -9.85
C GLY A 31 7.44 6.06 -11.18
N LEU A 32 6.41 6.90 -11.29
CA LEU A 32 6.22 7.78 -12.44
C LEU A 32 7.39 8.76 -12.60
N ALA A 33 7.80 9.42 -11.52
CA ALA A 33 8.94 10.33 -11.53
C ALA A 33 10.24 9.60 -11.93
N ALA A 34 10.49 8.42 -11.36
CA ALA A 34 11.65 7.59 -11.67
C ALA A 34 11.65 7.12 -13.14
N ALA A 35 10.49 6.78 -13.71
CA ALA A 35 10.38 6.40 -15.11
C ALA A 35 10.68 7.58 -16.05
N ILE A 36 10.20 8.79 -15.70
CA ILE A 36 10.51 10.02 -16.44
C ILE A 36 12.01 10.34 -16.33
N GLU A 37 12.58 10.27 -15.13
CA GLU A 37 14.01 10.48 -14.91
C GLU A 37 14.86 9.47 -15.68
N ALA A 38 14.45 8.20 -15.74
CA ALA A 38 15.14 7.19 -16.54
C ALA A 38 15.20 7.59 -18.02
N MET A 39 14.11 8.14 -18.57
CA MET A 39 14.06 8.58 -19.96
C MET A 39 14.88 9.85 -20.24
N ILE A 40 14.84 10.85 -19.34
CA ILE A 40 15.48 12.16 -19.56
C ILE A 40 16.96 12.11 -19.20
N MET A 41 17.32 11.37 -18.15
CA MET A 41 18.68 11.30 -17.59
C MET A 41 19.11 9.85 -17.33
N PRO A 42 19.27 9.02 -18.38
CA PRO A 42 19.64 7.60 -18.24
C PRO A 42 20.93 7.39 -17.44
N GLN A 43 21.89 8.30 -17.59
CA GLN A 43 23.17 8.32 -16.86
C GLN A 43 23.08 8.23 -15.33
N ILE A 44 21.95 8.62 -14.73
CA ILE A 44 21.72 8.47 -13.28
C ILE A 44 21.48 7.00 -12.94
N PHE A 45 20.70 6.29 -13.76
CA PHE A 45 20.39 4.87 -13.60
C PHE A 45 21.55 3.96 -14.00
N ASP A 46 22.45 4.43 -14.89
CA ASP A 46 23.71 3.76 -15.21
C ASP A 46 24.62 3.65 -13.98
N ARG A 47 24.64 4.67 -13.10
CA ARG A 47 25.40 4.62 -11.83
C ARG A 47 24.90 3.52 -10.89
N PHE A 48 23.65 3.13 -11.02
CA PHE A 48 23.06 2.02 -10.28
C PHE A 48 23.19 0.68 -11.02
N GLY A 49 23.83 0.64 -12.20
CA GLY A 49 24.01 -0.57 -13.01
C GLY A 49 22.73 -1.10 -13.65
N LEU A 50 21.63 -0.36 -13.61
CA LEU A 50 20.31 -0.84 -14.02
C LEU A 50 20.11 -0.83 -15.54
N LEU A 51 20.79 0.05 -16.26
CA LEU A 51 20.69 0.15 -17.72
C LEU A 51 21.32 -1.04 -18.45
N ASN A 52 22.37 -1.65 -17.90
CA ASN A 52 23.00 -2.86 -18.43
C ASN A 52 22.08 -4.09 -18.38
N ILE A 53 21.06 -4.09 -17.52
CA ILE A 53 20.13 -5.22 -17.36
C ILE A 53 19.04 -5.16 -18.43
N TYR A 54 18.52 -3.95 -18.71
CA TYR A 54 17.40 -3.77 -19.62
C TYR A 54 17.83 -3.39 -21.05
N ASN A 55 19.10 -3.05 -21.28
CA ASN A 55 19.70 -2.69 -22.58
C ASN A 55 19.01 -1.54 -23.35
N SER A 56 17.96 -0.95 -22.77
CA SER A 56 17.14 0.09 -23.36
C SER A 56 16.49 0.90 -22.25
N THR A 57 16.63 2.22 -22.35
CA THR A 57 16.03 3.18 -21.43
C THR A 57 14.51 3.10 -21.41
N TRP A 58 13.90 2.82 -22.57
CA TRP A 58 12.45 2.63 -22.69
C TRP A 58 11.98 1.36 -21.98
N LEU A 59 12.74 0.28 -22.11
CA LEU A 59 12.43 -0.99 -21.44
C LEU A 59 12.58 -0.85 -19.91
N LEU A 60 13.62 -0.16 -19.45
CA LEU A 60 13.82 0.18 -18.04
C LEU A 60 12.67 1.02 -17.49
N ALA A 61 12.30 2.09 -18.18
CA ALA A 61 11.19 2.95 -17.75
C ALA A 61 9.86 2.20 -17.71
N LEU A 62 9.60 1.33 -18.69
CA LEU A 62 8.41 0.46 -18.69
C LEU A 62 8.43 -0.51 -17.49
N ALA A 63 9.57 -1.13 -17.20
CA ALA A 63 9.72 -2.03 -16.05
C ALA A 63 9.48 -1.29 -14.72
N ILE A 64 10.00 -0.06 -14.59
CA ILE A 64 9.75 0.80 -13.43
C ILE A 64 8.26 1.10 -13.28
N LEU A 65 7.58 1.48 -14.37
CA LEU A 65 6.13 1.76 -14.35
C LEU A 65 5.31 0.54 -13.95
N ILE A 66 5.60 -0.62 -14.53
CA ILE A 66 4.92 -1.88 -14.18
C ILE A 66 5.15 -2.20 -12.71
N GLY A 67 6.40 -2.12 -12.24
CA GLY A 67 6.73 -2.32 -10.83
C GLY A 67 5.97 -1.38 -9.91
N ALA A 68 5.94 -0.09 -10.24
CA ALA A 68 5.22 0.92 -9.47
C ALA A 68 3.73 0.62 -9.37
N VAL A 69 3.07 0.25 -10.48
CA VAL A 69 1.66 -0.14 -10.48
C VAL A 69 1.42 -1.39 -9.63
N LEU A 70 2.24 -2.44 -9.80
CA LEU A 70 2.10 -3.69 -9.03
C LEU A 70 2.26 -3.45 -7.53
N TYR A 71 3.31 -2.74 -7.11
CA TYR A 71 3.52 -2.43 -5.69
C TYR A 71 2.40 -1.55 -5.15
N THR A 72 1.91 -0.58 -5.92
CA THR A 72 0.74 0.23 -5.55
C THR A 72 -0.47 -0.66 -5.31
N MET A 73 -0.79 -1.57 -6.24
CA MET A 73 -1.91 -2.51 -6.09
C MET A 73 -1.78 -3.35 -4.82
N ILE A 74 -0.58 -3.83 -4.49
CA ILE A 74 -0.32 -4.60 -3.26
C ILE A 74 -0.63 -3.75 -2.01
N PHE A 75 -0.15 -2.51 -1.96
CA PHE A 75 -0.43 -1.61 -0.83
C PHE A 75 -1.92 -1.33 -0.65
N PHE A 76 -2.64 -1.07 -1.73
CA PHE A 76 -4.08 -0.86 -1.68
C PHE A 76 -4.85 -2.13 -1.28
N ALA A 77 -4.49 -3.28 -1.85
CA ALA A 77 -5.10 -4.57 -1.50
C ALA A 77 -4.89 -4.91 -0.02
N LEU A 78 -3.70 -4.67 0.53
CA LEU A 78 -3.43 -4.85 1.97
C LEU A 78 -4.26 -3.89 2.82
N ALA A 79 -4.38 -2.62 2.40
CA ALA A 79 -5.20 -1.64 3.10
C ALA A 79 -6.68 -2.05 3.14
N GLU A 80 -7.20 -2.59 2.03
CA GLU A 80 -8.56 -3.10 1.93
C GLU A 80 -8.77 -4.37 2.74
N ALA A 81 -7.83 -5.33 2.70
CA ALA A 81 -7.90 -6.55 3.49
C ALA A 81 -7.98 -6.22 4.99
N VAL A 82 -7.11 -5.34 5.48
CA VAL A 82 -7.16 -4.88 6.87
C VAL A 82 -8.51 -4.19 7.17
N GLY A 83 -9.00 -3.34 6.27
CA GLY A 83 -10.32 -2.71 6.40
C GLY A 83 -11.48 -3.70 6.50
N ALA A 84 -11.45 -4.76 5.69
CA ALA A 84 -12.45 -5.82 5.69
C ALA A 84 -12.43 -6.64 7.00
N PHE A 85 -11.24 -6.97 7.52
CA PHE A 85 -11.13 -7.62 8.83
C PHE A 85 -11.76 -6.78 9.95
N LEU A 86 -11.52 -5.46 9.96
CA LEU A 86 -12.11 -4.58 10.97
C LEU A 86 -13.63 -4.47 10.87
N SER A 87 -14.20 -4.51 9.66
CA SER A 87 -15.65 -4.46 9.47
C SER A 87 -16.31 -5.76 9.90
N LEU A 88 -15.69 -6.91 9.60
CA LEU A 88 -16.13 -8.23 10.06
C LEU A 88 -16.15 -8.32 11.59
N GLU A 89 -15.08 -7.89 12.26
CA GLU A 89 -15.00 -7.93 13.72
C GLU A 89 -16.10 -7.07 14.38
N LYS A 90 -16.35 -5.87 13.83
CA LYS A 90 -17.44 -5.00 14.31
C LYS A 90 -18.82 -5.62 14.10
N ASN A 91 -19.03 -6.26 12.96
CA ASN A 91 -20.31 -6.91 12.65
C ASN A 91 -20.54 -8.13 13.54
N MET A 92 -19.52 -8.94 13.81
CA MET A 92 -19.62 -10.08 14.73
C MET A 92 -19.92 -9.63 16.16
N ARG A 93 -19.28 -8.56 16.65
CA ARG A 93 -19.60 -8.00 17.98
C ARG A 93 -21.04 -7.51 18.07
N LYS A 94 -21.52 -6.76 17.07
CA LYS A 94 -22.92 -6.32 17.02
C LYS A 94 -23.89 -7.50 17.03
N MET A 95 -23.58 -8.56 16.28
CA MET A 95 -24.40 -9.77 16.25
C MET A 95 -24.45 -10.46 17.61
N HIS A 96 -23.33 -10.54 18.32
CA HIS A 96 -23.28 -11.09 19.67
C HIS A 96 -24.10 -10.26 20.67
N GLU A 97 -23.98 -8.93 20.64
CA GLU A 97 -24.79 -8.04 21.49
C GLU A 97 -26.30 -8.14 21.22
N LEU A 98 -26.70 -8.42 19.98
CA LEU A 98 -28.10 -8.64 19.61
C LEU A 98 -28.62 -10.01 20.06
N LEU A 99 -27.76 -11.03 20.10
CA LEU A 99 -28.10 -12.36 20.57
C LEU A 99 -28.19 -12.42 22.11
N ASP A 100 -27.30 -11.74 22.82
CA ASP A 100 -27.30 -11.66 24.30
C ASP A 100 -28.45 -10.81 24.87
N LYS A 101 -29.08 -9.96 24.04
CA LYS A 101 -30.25 -9.15 24.43
C LYS A 101 -31.59 -9.89 24.30
N LYS A 102 -31.57 -11.16 23.89
CA LYS A 102 -32.76 -12.00 23.69
C LYS A 102 -32.84 -13.08 24.76
#